data_AF-A0A968X281-F1
#
_entry.id   AF-A0A968X281-F1
#
_cell.length_a   1.000
_cell.length_b   1.000
_cell.length_c   1.000
_cell.angle_alpha   90.00
_cell.angle_beta   90.00
_cell.angle_gamma   90.00
#
_symmetry.space_group_name_H-M   'P 1'
#
loop_
_entity.id
_entity.type
_entity.pdbx_description
1 polymer ?
#
loop_
_entity_poly.entity_id
_entity_poly.type
_entity_poly.pdbx_seq_one_letter_code
_entity_poly.pdbx_strand_id
1 'polypeptide(L)'
;MANEIEIRYDNFDLHLSNYSRTDDGVERFSVTVATSPAGELEGSAVAVATEDDVRARIVALDKGMLGAAEIEAFGKKLGAWLLPGKVRDKLEASALLNAQKNKDNPAIKHRLRLRIWISDPPLASLPWEFAWVARSSNVSEGFIARDEAFSLVRYETLGKPIQSLDPISEKLRFVGVFSNPAKLPSGLQALDLQPERDTLSGRLAQSWPDMEQVIVPSDAFPKATAVMLSKVIGERAHILHYSGHGTFTMTKLAEPGMPSEGKGQLVLAKNDDSFDFFSVNDLLHTLKGSGIRLAVLNACDVGKRDATNFYSGIASALQDAEIPAVVGMQFTILNSSAIAFGEQFYKSLAETGSIDRAMLRARQAVYLHNRADESKRAHRDWGTPVLYLRAEGDRLFTSSPETSTETLPRIVWTDEKKDVLRALLKELDEFLDFQHIRDFVKGHDETQTRYWV
;
A
#
# COMPACT_ATOMS: atom_id res chain seq x y z
N MET A 1 -12.30 -21.33 -20.59
CA MET A 1 -12.27 -21.17 -19.12
C MET A 1 -10.83 -20.87 -18.76
N ALA A 2 -10.47 -19.61 -18.51
CA ALA A 2 -9.15 -19.32 -17.97
C ALA A 2 -9.24 -19.63 -16.48
N ASN A 3 -8.55 -20.68 -16.03
CA ASN A 3 -8.44 -20.94 -14.59
C ASN A 3 -7.77 -19.73 -13.96
N GLU A 4 -8.42 -19.14 -12.95
CA GLU A 4 -7.83 -18.06 -12.17
C GLU A 4 -6.55 -18.61 -11.51
N ILE A 5 -5.41 -17.97 -11.79
CA ILE A 5 -4.11 -18.38 -11.22
C ILE A 5 -4.16 -18.11 -9.72
N GLU A 6 -3.99 -19.15 -8.91
CA GLU A 6 -3.97 -19.03 -7.45
C GLU A 6 -2.71 -18.25 -7.04
N ILE A 7 -2.84 -17.19 -6.26
CA ILE A 7 -1.68 -16.46 -5.71
C ILE A 7 -1.38 -16.97 -4.31
N ARG A 8 -0.11 -17.30 -4.04
CA ARG A 8 0.39 -17.66 -2.71
C ARG A 8 1.54 -16.75 -2.31
N TYR A 9 1.56 -16.35 -1.05
CA TYR A 9 2.66 -15.58 -0.48
C TYR A 9 3.49 -16.48 0.43
N ASP A 10 4.77 -16.61 0.10
CA ASP A 10 5.76 -17.18 1.01
C ASP A 10 6.40 -16.02 1.81
N ASN A 11 6.46 -16.13 3.14
CA ASN A 11 6.96 -15.05 3.99
C ASN A 11 8.48 -14.92 3.95
N PHE A 12 8.96 -13.68 4.03
CA PHE A 12 10.34 -13.29 4.25
C PHE A 12 10.39 -12.30 5.41
N ASP A 13 10.74 -12.80 6.59
CA ASP A 13 10.63 -12.05 7.85
C ASP A 13 11.94 -11.36 8.17
N LEU A 14 11.91 -10.03 8.09
CA LEU A 14 13.03 -9.17 8.42
C LEU A 14 12.84 -8.58 9.80
N HIS A 15 13.77 -8.84 10.70
CA HIS A 15 13.78 -8.24 12.02
C HIS A 15 14.89 -7.20 12.14
N LEU A 16 14.49 -5.99 12.53
CA LEU A 16 15.38 -4.87 12.78
C LEU A 16 15.40 -4.54 14.27
N SER A 17 16.61 -4.48 14.82
CA SER A 17 16.85 -4.29 16.25
C SER A 17 18.21 -3.63 16.54
N ASN A 18 18.47 -3.34 17.81
CA ASN A 18 19.73 -2.78 18.31
C ASN A 18 20.09 -1.45 17.64
N TYR A 19 19.10 -0.58 17.44
CA TYR A 19 19.34 0.76 16.94
C TYR A 19 20.22 1.56 17.89
N SER A 20 21.21 2.25 17.34
CA SER A 20 22.04 3.24 18.03
C SER A 20 22.42 4.35 17.07
N ARG A 21 22.66 5.55 17.59
CA ARG A 21 23.18 6.68 16.83
C ARG A 21 24.31 7.31 17.62
N THR A 22 25.47 7.49 16.99
CA THR A 22 26.61 8.16 17.62
C THR A 22 26.49 9.68 17.48
N ASP A 23 27.28 10.42 18.27
CA ASP A 23 27.25 11.89 18.31
C ASP A 23 27.64 12.54 16.96
N ASP A 24 28.41 11.82 16.14
CA ASP A 24 28.78 12.20 14.77
C ASP A 24 27.67 11.91 13.73
N GLY A 25 26.49 11.48 14.19
CA GLY A 25 25.31 11.25 13.35
C GLY A 25 25.23 9.85 12.75
N VAL A 26 26.25 9.00 12.92
CA VAL A 26 26.25 7.65 12.34
C VAL A 26 25.23 6.76 13.05
N GLU A 27 24.28 6.23 12.29
CA GLU A 27 23.27 5.31 12.81
C GLU A 27 23.67 3.87 12.54
N ARG A 28 23.48 2.98 13.52
CA ARG A 28 23.73 1.54 13.43
C ARG A 28 22.50 0.76 13.89
N PHE A 29 22.21 -0.33 13.21
CA PHE A 29 21.19 -1.32 13.62
C PHE A 29 21.56 -2.69 13.06
N SER A 30 20.87 -3.71 13.58
CA SER A 30 20.99 -5.11 13.18
C SER A 30 19.84 -5.49 12.26
N VAL A 31 20.13 -6.32 11.24
CA VAL A 31 19.12 -6.96 10.40
C VAL A 31 19.26 -8.47 10.47
N THR A 32 18.17 -9.17 10.76
CA THR A 32 18.08 -10.63 10.86
C THR A 32 16.98 -11.14 9.91
N VAL A 33 17.19 -12.30 9.30
CA VAL A 33 16.13 -13.01 8.54
C VAL A 33 15.60 -14.14 9.41
N ALA A 34 14.43 -13.93 10.01
CA ALA A 34 13.83 -14.88 10.95
C ALA A 34 13.15 -16.06 10.25
N THR A 35 12.62 -15.87 9.04
CA THR A 35 12.02 -16.93 8.22
C THR A 35 12.13 -16.55 6.75
N SER A 36 12.48 -17.50 5.89
CA SER A 36 12.41 -17.33 4.44
C SER A 36 12.38 -18.68 3.70
N PRO A 37 11.94 -18.73 2.42
CA PRO A 37 12.08 -19.91 1.58
C PRO A 37 13.52 -20.42 1.47
N ALA A 38 14.52 -19.53 1.52
CA ALA A 38 15.94 -19.88 1.47
C ALA A 38 16.55 -20.17 2.86
N GLY A 39 15.70 -20.40 3.87
CA GLY A 39 16.10 -20.65 5.25
C GLY A 39 16.43 -19.37 6.03
N GLU A 40 16.72 -19.55 7.30
CA GLU A 40 16.93 -18.47 8.27
C GLU A 40 18.35 -17.90 8.18
N LEU A 41 18.56 -16.75 8.82
CA LEU A 41 19.87 -16.15 9.05
C LEU A 41 19.99 -15.74 10.52
N GLU A 42 20.10 -16.71 11.41
CA GLU A 42 20.46 -16.48 12.82
C GLU A 42 21.99 -16.39 12.97
N GLY A 43 22.47 -15.46 13.80
CA GLY A 43 23.86 -15.46 14.26
C GLY A 43 24.84 -14.47 13.59
N SER A 44 24.36 -13.52 12.78
CA SER A 44 25.21 -12.40 12.31
C SER A 44 24.37 -11.18 11.96
N ALA A 45 23.84 -10.51 12.98
CA ALA A 45 23.32 -9.16 12.85
C ALA A 45 24.29 -8.32 12.03
N VAL A 46 23.90 -7.96 10.80
CA VAL A 46 24.74 -7.10 9.97
C VAL A 46 24.56 -5.69 10.51
N ALA A 47 25.56 -5.17 11.22
CA ALA A 47 25.56 -3.80 11.70
C ALA A 47 25.61 -2.87 10.48
N VAL A 48 24.54 -2.10 10.28
CA VAL A 48 24.43 -1.23 9.11
C VAL A 48 24.68 0.22 9.51
N ALA A 49 25.79 0.79 9.05
CA ALA A 49 26.09 2.21 9.27
C ALA A 49 25.47 3.08 8.17
N THR A 50 24.81 4.19 8.54
CA THR A 50 24.47 5.28 7.61
C THR A 50 24.98 6.61 8.12
N GLU A 51 25.31 7.48 7.18
CA GLU A 51 25.60 8.90 7.40
C GLU A 51 24.28 9.71 7.41
N ASP A 52 24.35 10.96 7.92
CA ASP A 52 23.22 11.90 7.98
C ASP A 52 22.59 12.24 6.60
N ASP A 53 23.29 11.98 5.49
CA ASP A 53 22.80 12.06 4.10
C ASP A 53 21.43 11.39 3.96
N VAL A 54 21.30 10.14 4.42
CA VAL A 54 20.08 9.34 4.20
C VAL A 54 18.88 9.99 4.87
N ARG A 55 19.05 10.50 6.09
CA ARG A 55 18.00 11.22 6.81
C ARG A 55 17.63 12.53 6.10
N ALA A 56 18.62 13.28 5.61
CA ALA A 56 18.35 14.48 4.81
C ALA A 56 17.60 14.16 3.50
N ARG A 57 17.91 13.03 2.85
CA ARG A 57 17.20 12.55 1.66
C ARG A 57 15.78 12.10 1.96
N ILE A 58 15.51 11.48 3.11
CA ILE A 58 14.14 11.16 3.56
C ILE A 58 13.34 12.46 3.74
N VAL A 59 13.92 13.48 4.35
CA VAL A 59 13.26 14.79 4.49
C VAL A 59 13.01 15.45 3.12
N ALA A 60 13.95 15.35 2.18
CA ALA A 60 13.76 15.85 0.82
C ALA A 60 12.68 15.06 0.06
N LEU A 61 12.62 13.74 0.28
CA LEU A 61 11.60 12.85 -0.25
C LEU A 61 10.22 13.28 0.27
N ASP A 62 10.04 13.46 1.58
CA ASP A 62 8.79 13.91 2.23
C ASP A 62 8.35 15.31 1.78
N LYS A 63 9.29 16.23 1.56
CA LYS A 63 8.99 17.58 1.05
C LYS A 63 8.66 17.63 -0.45
N GLY A 64 9.01 16.58 -1.19
CA GLY A 64 8.68 16.43 -2.62
C GLY A 64 9.70 17.15 -3.49
N MET A 65 10.94 17.17 -3.02
CA MET A 65 12.03 17.90 -3.65
C MET A 65 12.87 17.01 -4.58
N LEU A 66 12.64 15.70 -4.57
CA LEU A 66 13.34 14.71 -5.38
C LEU A 66 12.54 14.37 -6.63
N GLY A 67 13.14 14.50 -7.81
CA GLY A 67 12.58 13.99 -9.06
C GLY A 67 12.78 12.48 -9.21
N ALA A 68 12.19 11.86 -10.26
CA ALA A 68 12.22 10.41 -10.45
C ALA A 68 13.64 9.80 -10.42
N ALA A 69 14.60 10.40 -11.11
CA ALA A 69 16.00 9.92 -11.11
C ALA A 69 16.68 10.07 -9.73
N GLU A 70 16.34 11.12 -8.99
CA GLU A 70 16.86 11.34 -7.63
C GLU A 70 16.26 10.32 -6.65
N ILE A 71 14.98 9.99 -6.80
CA ILE A 71 14.29 8.95 -6.03
C ILE A 71 14.90 7.57 -6.34
N GLU A 72 15.21 7.27 -7.61
CA GLU A 72 15.89 6.03 -7.99
C GLU A 72 17.29 5.92 -7.35
N ALA A 73 18.11 6.96 -7.48
CA ALA A 73 19.44 7.00 -6.90
C ALA A 73 19.39 6.84 -5.36
N PHE A 74 18.44 7.52 -4.71
CA PHE A 74 18.18 7.35 -3.29
C PHE A 74 17.72 5.93 -2.96
N GLY A 75 16.79 5.37 -3.73
CA GLY A 75 16.27 4.02 -3.53
C GLY A 75 17.35 2.94 -3.62
N LYS A 76 18.34 3.09 -4.51
CA LYS A 76 19.51 2.20 -4.61
C LYS A 76 20.35 2.25 -3.34
N LYS A 77 20.65 3.44 -2.82
CA LYS A 77 21.35 3.60 -1.54
C LYS A 77 20.54 3.01 -0.37
N LEU A 78 19.26 3.35 -0.32
CA LEU A 78 18.33 2.90 0.73
C LEU A 78 18.18 1.37 0.74
N GLY A 79 17.96 0.76 -0.42
CA GLY A 79 17.88 -0.70 -0.54
C GLY A 79 19.20 -1.38 -0.18
N ALA A 80 20.34 -0.78 -0.55
CA ALA A 80 21.63 -1.32 -0.16
C ALA A 80 21.86 -1.30 1.35
N TRP A 81 21.34 -0.27 2.01
CA TRP A 81 21.40 -0.08 3.46
C TRP A 81 20.42 -1.02 4.19
N LEU A 82 19.17 -1.08 3.76
CA LEU A 82 18.13 -1.90 4.40
C LEU A 82 18.30 -3.41 4.16
N LEU A 83 18.96 -3.79 3.06
CA LEU A 83 19.22 -5.19 2.67
C LEU A 83 20.73 -5.38 2.43
N PRO A 84 21.53 -5.46 3.51
CA PRO A 84 22.98 -5.54 3.41
C PRO A 84 23.46 -6.98 3.20
N GLY A 85 24.48 -7.17 2.33
CA GLY A 85 25.22 -8.41 2.17
C GLY A 85 24.35 -9.68 2.15
N LYS A 86 24.57 -10.55 3.13
CA LYS A 86 23.88 -11.85 3.27
C LYS A 86 22.35 -11.75 3.34
N VAL A 87 21.80 -10.63 3.83
CA VAL A 87 20.34 -10.42 3.86
C VAL A 87 19.79 -10.32 2.44
N ARG A 88 20.49 -9.60 1.55
CA ARG A 88 20.13 -9.52 0.13
C ARG A 88 20.29 -10.87 -0.55
N ASP A 89 21.36 -11.59 -0.28
CA ASP A 89 21.57 -12.93 -0.85
C ASP A 89 20.43 -13.88 -0.48
N LYS A 90 19.92 -13.81 0.76
CA LYS A 90 18.75 -14.57 1.21
C LYS A 90 17.46 -14.15 0.51
N LEU A 91 17.26 -12.85 0.32
CA LEU A 91 16.11 -12.31 -0.40
C LEU A 91 16.11 -12.78 -1.87
N GLU A 92 17.26 -12.68 -2.54
CA GLU A 92 17.46 -13.13 -3.92
C GLU A 92 17.24 -14.63 -4.06
N ALA A 93 17.86 -15.45 -3.20
CA ALA A 93 17.68 -16.90 -3.20
C ALA A 93 16.20 -17.28 -2.99
N SER A 94 15.51 -16.60 -2.07
CA SER A 94 14.08 -16.84 -1.82
C SER A 94 13.20 -16.50 -3.02
N ALA A 95 13.48 -15.37 -3.68
CA ALA A 95 12.77 -14.97 -4.89
C ALA A 95 13.03 -15.95 -6.05
N LEU A 96 14.25 -16.45 -6.22
CA LEU A 96 14.59 -17.46 -7.23
C LEU A 96 13.88 -18.78 -6.98
N LEU A 97 13.78 -19.23 -5.72
CA LEU A 97 13.00 -20.42 -5.36
C LEU A 97 11.53 -20.26 -5.75
N ASN A 98 10.92 -19.10 -5.48
CA ASN A 98 9.54 -18.84 -5.89
C ASN A 98 9.39 -18.74 -7.42
N ALA A 99 10.36 -18.14 -8.11
CA ALA A 99 10.38 -18.14 -9.57
C ALA A 99 10.47 -19.57 -10.15
N GLN A 100 11.21 -20.47 -9.49
CA GLN A 100 11.26 -21.88 -9.88
C GLN A 100 9.93 -22.59 -9.62
N LYS A 101 9.33 -22.45 -8.42
CA LYS A 101 7.99 -22.98 -8.12
C LYS A 101 6.95 -22.54 -9.16
N ASN A 102 7.01 -21.28 -9.61
CA ASN A 102 6.13 -20.73 -10.63
C ASN A 102 6.29 -21.38 -12.01
N LYS A 103 7.50 -21.82 -12.35
CA LYS A 103 7.76 -22.58 -13.59
C LYS A 103 7.27 -24.02 -13.46
N ASP A 104 7.48 -24.61 -12.29
CA ASP A 104 7.12 -26.01 -12.02
C ASP A 104 5.59 -26.20 -11.94
N ASN A 105 4.86 -25.21 -11.42
CA ASN A 105 3.40 -25.21 -11.36
C ASN A 105 2.79 -23.86 -11.77
N PRO A 106 2.52 -23.64 -13.06
CA PRO A 106 1.94 -22.39 -13.56
C PRO A 106 0.53 -22.07 -13.03
N ALA A 107 -0.18 -23.05 -12.44
CA ALA A 107 -1.49 -22.82 -11.84
C ALA A 107 -1.42 -22.04 -10.51
N ILE A 108 -0.24 -22.02 -9.87
CA ILE A 108 0.00 -21.31 -8.61
C ILE A 108 1.14 -20.32 -8.80
N LYS A 109 0.85 -19.04 -8.60
CA LYS A 109 1.86 -17.98 -8.57
C LYS A 109 2.30 -17.69 -7.14
N HIS A 110 3.47 -18.19 -6.80
CA HIS A 110 4.23 -17.83 -5.61
C HIS A 110 4.85 -16.43 -5.74
N ARG A 111 4.63 -15.64 -4.70
CA ARG A 111 5.21 -14.31 -4.46
C ARG A 111 5.87 -14.31 -3.08
N LEU A 112 6.81 -13.40 -2.85
CA LEU A 112 7.51 -13.28 -1.58
C LEU A 112 6.95 -12.10 -0.78
N ARG A 113 6.37 -12.34 0.39
CA ARG A 113 5.89 -11.26 1.28
C ARG A 113 7.00 -10.89 2.26
N LEU A 114 7.57 -9.71 2.10
CA LEU A 114 8.53 -9.14 3.03
C LEU A 114 7.77 -8.53 4.21
N ARG A 115 7.90 -9.17 5.38
CA ARG A 115 7.34 -8.68 6.64
C ARG A 115 8.43 -7.98 7.42
N ILE A 116 8.29 -6.69 7.63
CA ILE A 116 9.29 -5.86 8.30
C ILE A 116 8.91 -5.70 9.77
N TRP A 117 9.64 -6.38 10.65
CA TRP A 117 9.48 -6.35 12.09
C TRP A 117 10.46 -5.34 12.66
N ILE A 118 9.93 -4.29 13.28
CA ILE A 118 10.74 -3.18 13.78
C ILE A 118 10.59 -3.10 15.28
N SER A 119 11.69 -3.30 16.02
CA SER A 119 11.69 -3.17 17.48
C SER A 119 12.01 -1.75 17.94
N ASP A 120 12.72 -0.97 17.12
CA ASP A 120 13.21 0.36 17.49
C ASP A 120 12.48 1.47 16.72
N PRO A 121 11.76 2.41 17.39
CA PRO A 121 10.97 3.44 16.73
C PRO A 121 11.69 4.27 15.65
N PRO A 122 12.98 4.65 15.79
CA PRO A 122 13.70 5.39 14.74
C PRO A 122 13.80 4.65 13.40
N LEU A 123 13.71 3.32 13.39
CA LEU A 123 13.74 2.51 12.18
C LEU A 123 12.37 2.41 11.51
N ALA A 124 11.27 2.65 12.24
CA ALA A 124 9.91 2.67 11.69
C ALA A 124 9.73 3.78 10.65
N SER A 125 10.43 4.91 10.86
CA SER A 125 10.44 6.07 9.96
C SER A 125 11.13 5.86 8.62
N LEU A 126 11.81 4.73 8.41
CA LEU A 126 12.51 4.48 7.15
C LEU A 126 11.50 4.16 6.04
N PRO A 127 11.64 4.71 4.83
CA PRO A 127 10.65 4.55 3.78
C PRO A 127 10.92 3.30 2.93
N TRP A 128 10.73 2.11 3.52
CA TRP A 128 11.00 0.80 2.91
C TRP A 128 10.37 0.60 1.52
N GLU A 129 9.26 1.27 1.26
CA GLU A 129 8.55 1.26 -0.02
C GLU A 129 9.43 1.76 -1.18
N PHE A 130 10.45 2.57 -0.88
CA PHE A 130 11.42 3.10 -1.82
C PHE A 130 12.72 2.30 -1.86
N ALA A 131 12.83 1.17 -1.16
CA ALA A 131 13.98 0.30 -1.26
C ALA A 131 14.07 -0.29 -2.67
N TRP A 132 15.21 -0.05 -3.33
CA TRP A 132 15.53 -0.63 -4.62
C TRP A 132 16.35 -1.90 -4.44
N VAL A 133 15.99 -2.96 -5.16
CA VAL A 133 16.79 -4.19 -5.22
C VAL A 133 17.32 -4.34 -6.63
N ALA A 134 18.64 -4.22 -6.76
CA ALA A 134 19.35 -4.68 -7.93
C ALA A 134 19.35 -6.22 -7.86
N ARG A 135 18.84 -6.87 -8.89
CA ARG A 135 18.74 -8.32 -8.97
C ARG A 135 19.78 -8.84 -9.96
N SER A 136 20.41 -9.96 -9.64
CA SER A 136 21.28 -10.68 -10.58
C SER A 136 20.50 -11.10 -11.85
N SER A 137 21.24 -11.40 -12.92
CA SER A 137 20.89 -11.43 -14.37
C SER A 137 19.57 -12.06 -14.85
N ASN A 138 18.74 -12.64 -13.99
CA ASN A 138 17.49 -13.32 -14.35
C ASN A 138 16.24 -12.76 -13.64
N VAL A 139 16.35 -11.64 -12.91
CA VAL A 139 15.19 -10.99 -12.29
C VAL A 139 15.25 -9.47 -12.47
N SER A 140 14.11 -8.81 -12.66
CA SER A 140 14.02 -7.38 -12.95
C SER A 140 14.51 -6.53 -11.78
N GLU A 141 15.38 -5.56 -12.04
CA GLU A 141 15.75 -4.54 -11.06
C GLU A 141 14.61 -3.54 -10.86
N GLY A 142 14.43 -3.06 -9.62
CA GLY A 142 13.40 -2.07 -9.35
C GLY A 142 13.13 -1.82 -7.88
N PHE A 143 12.12 -0.99 -7.63
CA PHE A 143 11.57 -0.78 -6.30
C PHE A 143 10.73 -1.99 -5.87
N ILE A 144 11.03 -2.55 -4.71
CA ILE A 144 10.36 -3.77 -4.18
C ILE A 144 8.84 -3.59 -4.16
N ALA A 145 8.36 -2.42 -3.71
CA ALA A 145 6.94 -2.16 -3.51
C ALA A 145 6.12 -2.09 -4.82
N ARG A 146 6.75 -2.14 -6.00
CA ARG A 146 6.11 -2.13 -7.32
C ARG A 146 6.37 -3.39 -8.15
N ASP A 147 7.19 -4.30 -7.63
CA ASP A 147 7.60 -5.53 -8.33
C ASP A 147 6.63 -6.67 -7.98
N GLU A 148 6.14 -7.37 -9.00
CA GLU A 148 5.12 -8.41 -8.82
C GLU A 148 5.60 -9.66 -8.08
N ALA A 149 6.91 -9.86 -7.99
CA ALA A 149 7.48 -10.95 -7.22
C ALA A 149 7.36 -10.71 -5.71
N PHE A 150 7.06 -9.48 -5.29
CA PHE A 150 7.08 -9.09 -3.90
C PHE A 150 5.75 -8.53 -3.41
N SER A 151 5.53 -8.67 -2.11
CA SER A 151 4.66 -7.80 -1.34
C SER A 151 5.43 -7.25 -0.14
N LEU A 152 5.11 -6.04 0.29
CA LEU A 152 5.79 -5.35 1.37
C LEU A 152 4.78 -4.98 2.46
N VAL A 153 4.99 -5.49 3.67
CA VAL A 153 4.16 -5.21 4.84
C VAL A 153 5.00 -4.77 6.04
N ARG A 154 4.52 -3.77 6.76
CA ARG A 154 5.01 -3.40 8.09
C ARG A 154 4.34 -4.29 9.13
N TYR A 155 5.13 -4.84 10.04
CA TYR A 155 4.66 -5.72 11.09
C TYR A 155 4.93 -5.07 12.45
N GLU A 156 3.88 -4.74 13.18
CA GLU A 156 3.99 -4.22 14.54
C GLU A 156 4.00 -5.38 15.54
N THR A 157 5.00 -5.39 16.42
CA THR A 157 5.10 -6.36 17.51
C THR A 157 4.23 -5.90 18.68
N LEU A 158 3.04 -6.46 18.80
CA LEU A 158 2.11 -6.21 19.91
C LEU A 158 2.03 -7.44 20.82
N GLY A 159 1.90 -7.22 22.13
CA GLY A 159 1.67 -8.27 23.15
C GLY A 159 0.26 -8.88 23.12
N LYS A 160 -0.40 -8.90 21.95
CA LYS A 160 -1.77 -9.37 21.74
C LYS A 160 -1.82 -10.45 20.66
N PRO A 161 -2.81 -11.36 20.70
CA PRO A 161 -3.02 -12.35 19.66
C PRO A 161 -3.07 -11.72 18.26
N ILE A 162 -2.57 -12.46 17.27
CA ILE A 162 -2.74 -12.11 15.86
C ILE A 162 -4.20 -12.36 15.51
N GLN A 163 -4.87 -11.33 14.99
CA GLN A 163 -6.25 -11.45 14.55
C GLN A 163 -6.32 -12.16 13.20
N SER A 164 -7.28 -13.07 13.06
CA SER A 164 -7.45 -13.81 11.82
C SER A 164 -7.93 -12.89 10.71
N LEU A 165 -7.34 -13.06 9.52
CA LEU A 165 -7.83 -12.49 8.28
C LEU A 165 -8.40 -13.59 7.37
N ASP A 166 -9.00 -14.63 7.94
CA ASP A 166 -9.62 -15.70 7.16
C ASP A 166 -10.79 -15.15 6.32
N PRO A 167 -10.90 -15.51 5.04
CA PRO A 167 -11.97 -15.02 4.17
C PRO A 167 -13.37 -15.21 4.77
N ILE A 168 -14.17 -14.14 4.80
CA ILE A 168 -15.61 -14.25 5.11
C ILE A 168 -16.42 -14.40 3.84
N SER A 169 -17.59 -15.03 3.96
CA SER A 169 -18.57 -15.23 2.88
C SER A 169 -19.79 -14.31 2.99
N GLU A 170 -19.85 -13.47 4.02
CA GLU A 170 -20.94 -12.54 4.24
C GLU A 170 -20.86 -11.30 3.34
N LYS A 171 -21.99 -10.59 3.21
CA LYS A 171 -22.06 -9.32 2.49
C LYS A 171 -21.13 -8.31 3.15
N LEU A 172 -20.14 -7.81 2.41
CA LEU A 172 -19.25 -6.79 2.95
C LEU A 172 -19.96 -5.46 3.13
N ARG A 173 -19.48 -4.71 4.13
CA ARG A 173 -19.97 -3.37 4.45
C ARG A 173 -18.78 -2.43 4.51
N PHE A 174 -18.77 -1.49 3.59
CA PHE A 174 -17.78 -0.44 3.46
C PHE A 174 -18.33 0.85 4.04
N VAL A 175 -17.53 1.49 4.88
CA VAL A 175 -17.84 2.81 5.45
C VAL A 175 -16.76 3.78 5.00
N GLY A 176 -17.14 4.75 4.16
CA GLY A 176 -16.29 5.85 3.73
C GLY A 176 -16.60 7.12 4.50
N VAL A 177 -15.61 7.67 5.20
CA VAL A 177 -15.72 8.87 6.03
C VAL A 177 -14.81 9.96 5.45
N PHE A 178 -15.42 11.01 4.91
CA PHE A 178 -14.76 12.15 4.29
C PHE A 178 -14.96 13.38 5.19
N SER A 179 -13.92 13.77 5.90
CA SER A 179 -13.99 14.84 6.89
C SER A 179 -13.20 16.07 6.44
N ASN A 180 -13.91 17.17 6.21
CA ASN A 180 -13.35 18.48 5.91
C ASN A 180 -14.22 19.57 6.58
N PRO A 181 -14.10 19.77 7.91
CA PRO A 181 -14.91 20.77 8.63
C PRO A 181 -14.67 22.18 8.09
N ALA A 182 -15.71 23.02 8.03
CA ALA A 182 -15.57 24.38 7.49
C ALA A 182 -14.64 25.28 8.33
N LYS A 183 -14.61 25.09 9.66
CA LYS A 183 -13.64 25.76 10.52
C LYS A 183 -12.54 24.76 10.86
N LEU A 184 -11.42 24.85 10.15
CA LEU A 184 -10.24 24.02 10.38
C LEU A 184 -9.34 24.58 11.49
N PRO A 185 -8.53 23.72 12.16
CA PRO A 185 -7.43 24.18 13.00
C PRO A 185 -6.46 25.09 12.23
N SER A 186 -5.83 26.02 12.95
CA SER A 186 -4.80 26.88 12.36
C SER A 186 -3.67 26.06 11.72
N GLY A 187 -3.29 26.41 10.49
CA GLY A 187 -2.24 25.74 9.73
C GLY A 187 -2.73 24.64 8.78
N LEU A 188 -4.00 24.22 8.90
CA LEU A 188 -4.62 23.28 7.95
C LEU A 188 -5.41 24.04 6.88
N GLN A 189 -5.37 23.53 5.65
CA GLN A 189 -6.12 24.07 4.52
C GLN A 189 -7.28 23.14 4.17
N ALA A 190 -8.34 23.70 3.58
CA ALA A 190 -9.47 22.91 3.11
C ALA A 190 -9.01 21.89 2.06
N LEU A 191 -9.47 20.65 2.21
CA LEU A 191 -9.21 19.58 1.26
C LEU A 191 -10.33 19.51 0.21
N ASP A 192 -9.97 19.19 -1.03
CA ASP A 192 -10.95 18.87 -2.06
C ASP A 192 -11.24 17.36 -2.08
N LEU A 193 -12.10 16.94 -1.15
CA LEU A 193 -12.45 15.51 -0.98
C LEU A 193 -13.57 15.03 -1.91
N GLN A 194 -14.25 15.95 -2.60
CA GLN A 194 -15.42 15.62 -3.41
C GLN A 194 -15.09 14.65 -4.56
N PRO A 195 -13.99 14.83 -5.32
CA PRO A 195 -13.64 13.89 -6.38
C PRO A 195 -13.31 12.47 -5.88
N GLU A 196 -12.62 12.36 -4.74
CA GLU A 196 -12.33 11.07 -4.10
C GLU A 196 -13.62 10.39 -3.64
N ARG A 197 -14.47 11.15 -2.96
CA ARG A 197 -15.79 10.70 -2.53
C ARG A 197 -16.63 10.19 -3.70
N ASP A 198 -16.75 10.96 -4.77
CA ASP A 198 -17.58 10.60 -5.94
C ASP A 198 -17.04 9.36 -6.64
N THR A 199 -15.71 9.26 -6.75
CA THR A 199 -15.03 8.07 -7.28
C THR A 199 -15.33 6.84 -6.44
N LEU A 200 -15.19 6.95 -5.12
CA LEU A 200 -15.42 5.84 -4.19
C LEU A 200 -16.90 5.50 -4.00
N SER A 201 -17.84 6.43 -4.17
CA SER A 201 -19.28 6.10 -4.13
C SER A 201 -19.79 5.55 -5.47
N GLY A 202 -19.24 6.01 -6.60
CA GLY A 202 -19.71 5.66 -7.93
C GLY A 202 -19.00 4.44 -8.51
N ARG A 203 -17.69 4.54 -8.73
CA ARG A 203 -16.91 3.48 -9.42
C ARG A 203 -16.78 2.21 -8.57
N LEU A 204 -16.72 2.36 -7.26
CA LEU A 204 -16.67 1.21 -6.36
C LEU A 204 -17.99 0.43 -6.38
N ALA A 205 -19.14 1.12 -6.37
CA ALA A 205 -20.45 0.47 -6.50
C ALA A 205 -20.60 -0.30 -7.82
N GLN A 206 -20.00 0.21 -8.90
CA GLN A 206 -19.96 -0.50 -10.18
C GLN A 206 -19.02 -1.71 -10.15
N SER A 207 -17.84 -1.57 -9.54
CA SER A 207 -16.84 -2.64 -9.50
C SER A 207 -17.14 -3.72 -8.45
N TRP A 208 -18.02 -3.41 -7.49
CA TRP A 208 -18.35 -4.28 -6.37
C TRP A 208 -19.83 -4.14 -5.93
N PRO A 209 -20.77 -4.62 -6.75
CA PRO A 209 -22.21 -4.39 -6.54
C PRO A 209 -22.77 -5.07 -5.28
N ASP A 210 -22.18 -6.19 -4.86
CA ASP A 210 -22.63 -6.95 -3.68
C ASP A 210 -22.19 -6.33 -2.35
N MET A 211 -21.38 -5.27 -2.36
CA MET A 211 -20.95 -4.59 -1.14
C MET A 211 -21.95 -3.53 -0.70
N GLU A 212 -22.37 -3.55 0.57
CA GLU A 212 -23.07 -2.43 1.17
C GLU A 212 -22.10 -1.26 1.37
N GLN A 213 -22.49 -0.07 0.92
CA GLN A 213 -21.66 1.13 1.03
C GLN A 213 -22.38 2.20 1.84
N VAL A 214 -21.69 2.75 2.83
CA VAL A 214 -22.13 3.89 3.62
C VAL A 214 -21.10 5.00 3.49
N ILE A 215 -21.51 6.12 2.90
CA ILE A 215 -20.67 7.30 2.72
C ILE A 215 -21.11 8.39 3.69
N VAL A 216 -20.15 8.98 4.38
CA VAL A 216 -20.33 10.07 5.33
C VAL A 216 -19.42 11.23 4.90
N PRO A 217 -19.95 12.45 4.71
CA PRO A 217 -21.34 12.85 4.92
C PRO A 217 -22.31 12.36 3.84
N SER A 218 -23.62 12.34 4.12
CA SER A 218 -24.72 12.04 3.19
C SER A 218 -26.00 12.77 3.63
N ASP A 219 -27.11 12.62 2.91
CA ASP A 219 -28.40 13.22 3.30
C ASP A 219 -28.85 12.78 4.69
N ALA A 220 -28.62 11.51 5.04
CA ALA A 220 -28.89 10.99 6.38
C ALA A 220 -27.90 11.51 7.42
N PHE A 221 -26.66 11.78 7.01
CA PHE A 221 -25.51 12.07 7.86
C PHE A 221 -24.77 13.31 7.35
N PRO A 222 -25.27 14.53 7.52
CA PRO A 222 -24.78 15.71 6.81
C PRO A 222 -23.34 16.12 7.17
N LYS A 223 -22.76 15.53 8.22
CA LYS A 223 -21.39 15.81 8.70
C LYS A 223 -20.68 14.54 9.18
N ALA A 224 -19.38 14.46 8.95
CA ALA A 224 -18.50 13.41 9.47
C ALA A 224 -18.11 13.67 10.93
N THR A 225 -19.07 13.52 11.85
CA THR A 225 -18.83 13.73 13.30
C THR A 225 -18.42 12.45 14.03
N ALA A 226 -17.83 12.59 15.22
CA ALA A 226 -17.50 11.44 16.07
C ALA A 226 -18.73 10.58 16.42
N VAL A 227 -19.87 11.23 16.71
CA VAL A 227 -21.15 10.54 16.94
C VAL A 227 -21.59 9.78 15.69
N MET A 228 -21.41 10.38 14.52
CA MET A 228 -21.77 9.72 13.27
C MET A 228 -20.88 8.53 12.96
N LEU A 229 -19.56 8.67 13.12
CA LEU A 229 -18.60 7.58 13.00
C LEU A 229 -18.98 6.43 13.94
N SER A 230 -19.22 6.71 15.22
CA SER A 230 -19.63 5.69 16.19
C SER A 230 -20.93 4.99 15.77
N LYS A 231 -21.92 5.73 15.26
CA LYS A 231 -23.18 5.15 14.78
C LYS A 231 -22.98 4.21 13.59
N VAL A 232 -22.29 4.67 12.53
CA VAL A 232 -22.12 3.85 11.31
C VAL A 232 -21.24 2.63 11.56
N ILE A 233 -20.25 2.73 12.45
CA ILE A 233 -19.39 1.60 12.84
C ILE A 233 -20.12 0.63 13.78
N GLY A 234 -21.00 1.12 14.65
CA GLY A 234 -21.83 0.29 15.54
C GLY A 234 -22.84 -0.59 14.80
N GLU A 235 -23.23 -0.21 13.58
CA GLU A 235 -23.99 -1.05 12.63
C GLU A 235 -23.13 -2.12 11.93
N ARG A 236 -21.89 -2.33 12.41
CA ARG A 236 -20.84 -3.19 11.86
C ARG A 236 -20.18 -2.62 10.61
N ALA A 237 -18.87 -2.73 10.47
CA ALA A 237 -18.16 -2.37 9.25
C ALA A 237 -17.06 -3.38 8.98
N HIS A 238 -16.86 -3.78 7.73
CA HIS A 238 -15.77 -4.67 7.33
C HIS A 238 -14.57 -3.89 6.81
N ILE A 239 -14.84 -2.79 6.11
CA ILE A 239 -13.84 -1.87 5.58
C ILE A 239 -14.18 -0.46 6.06
N LEU A 240 -13.23 0.20 6.70
CA LEU A 240 -13.30 1.63 7.02
C LEU A 240 -12.32 2.38 6.11
N HIS A 241 -12.82 3.34 5.35
CA HIS A 241 -12.00 4.31 4.63
C HIS A 241 -12.18 5.67 5.30
N TYR A 242 -11.10 6.32 5.70
CA TYR A 242 -11.10 7.69 6.19
C TYR A 242 -10.26 8.56 5.28
N SER A 243 -10.82 9.68 4.84
CA SER A 243 -10.12 10.74 4.12
C SER A 243 -10.34 12.08 4.82
N GLY A 244 -9.26 12.79 5.10
CA GLY A 244 -9.29 14.02 5.90
C GLY A 244 -7.94 14.41 6.46
N HIS A 245 -7.93 15.27 7.48
CA HIS A 245 -6.70 15.66 8.16
C HIS A 245 -6.37 14.73 9.34
N GLY A 246 -5.09 14.46 9.54
CA GLY A 246 -4.54 13.81 10.73
C GLY A 246 -3.58 14.75 11.44
N THR A 247 -3.44 14.63 12.77
CA THR A 247 -2.44 15.40 13.53
C THR A 247 -1.78 14.56 14.61
N PHE A 248 -0.49 14.78 14.83
CA PHE A 248 0.25 14.14 15.92
C PHE A 248 0.68 15.16 16.97
N THR A 249 0.36 14.91 18.23
CA THR A 249 0.85 15.74 19.34
C THR A 249 1.82 14.94 20.21
N MET A 250 3.04 15.43 20.32
CA MET A 250 4.02 14.92 21.29
C MET A 250 3.77 15.63 22.62
N THR A 251 3.35 14.87 23.63
CA THR A 251 3.27 15.40 24.99
C THR A 251 4.55 14.99 25.71
N LYS A 252 5.40 15.95 26.10
CA LYS A 252 6.48 15.65 27.06
C LYS A 252 5.81 15.21 28.35
N LEU A 253 6.01 13.96 28.75
CA LEU A 253 5.58 13.51 30.07
C LEU A 253 6.37 14.29 31.12
N ALA A 254 5.71 14.61 32.25
CA ALA A 254 6.19 15.55 33.26
C ALA A 254 7.52 15.13 33.95
N GLU A 255 7.91 13.87 33.81
CA GLU A 255 9.08 13.29 34.46
C GLU A 255 10.30 13.27 33.51
N PRO A 256 11.45 13.85 33.91
CA PRO A 256 12.71 13.71 33.18
C PRO A 256 13.07 12.23 33.00
N GLY A 257 13.22 11.78 31.75
CA GLY A 257 13.57 10.39 31.43
C GLY A 257 12.40 9.51 30.98
N MET A 258 11.15 10.00 31.05
CA MET A 258 10.01 9.33 30.42
C MET A 258 9.95 9.64 28.91
N PRO A 259 9.69 8.65 28.04
CA PRO A 259 9.46 8.90 26.63
C PRO A 259 8.25 9.82 26.44
N SER A 260 8.33 10.75 25.49
CA SER A 260 7.17 11.60 25.16
C SER A 260 6.04 10.74 24.59
N GLU A 261 4.81 10.94 25.07
CA GLU A 261 3.66 10.19 24.57
C GLU A 261 3.12 10.87 23.31
N GLY A 262 3.14 10.13 22.20
CA GLY A 262 2.58 10.58 20.94
C GLY A 262 1.12 10.25 20.81
N LYS A 263 0.30 11.29 20.64
CA LYS A 263 -1.15 11.15 20.47
C LYS A 263 -1.50 11.53 19.04
N GLY A 264 -1.65 10.51 18.19
CA GLY A 264 -2.28 10.67 16.89
C GLY A 264 -3.77 11.02 17.07
N GLN A 265 -4.28 11.88 16.21
CA GLN A 265 -5.68 12.31 16.19
C GLN A 265 -6.15 12.46 14.75
N LEU A 266 -7.40 12.08 14.47
CA LEU A 266 -8.09 12.40 13.22
C LEU A 266 -8.89 13.69 13.41
N VAL A 267 -9.07 14.46 12.33
CA VAL A 267 -9.91 15.66 12.37
C VAL A 267 -11.32 15.30 11.89
N LEU A 268 -12.29 15.42 12.78
CA LEU A 268 -13.72 15.22 12.49
C LEU A 268 -14.47 16.56 12.55
N ALA A 269 -15.69 16.58 12.00
CA ALA A 269 -16.57 17.73 12.13
C ALA A 269 -17.39 17.66 13.43
N LYS A 270 -17.77 18.82 13.97
CA LYS A 270 -18.84 18.96 14.96
C LYS A 270 -20.13 19.36 14.27
N ASN A 271 -21.24 19.30 15.02
CA ASN A 271 -22.56 19.69 14.51
C ASN A 271 -22.61 21.15 14.04
N ASP A 272 -21.78 22.04 14.60
CA ASP A 272 -21.65 23.45 14.22
C ASP A 272 -20.60 23.70 13.12
N ASP A 273 -20.09 22.62 12.50
CA ASP A 273 -19.04 22.62 11.47
C ASP A 273 -17.65 23.10 11.93
N SER A 274 -17.46 23.22 13.25
CA SER A 274 -16.12 23.33 13.80
C SER A 274 -15.41 21.99 13.84
N PHE A 275 -14.09 22.01 13.96
CA PHE A 275 -13.30 20.80 14.06
C PHE A 275 -13.41 20.12 15.44
N ASP A 276 -13.22 18.81 15.43
CA ASP A 276 -12.99 17.96 16.60
C ASP A 276 -11.74 17.13 16.40
N PHE A 277 -10.86 17.08 17.40
CA PHE A 277 -9.71 16.20 17.39
C PHE A 277 -10.09 14.86 18.00
N PHE A 278 -10.34 13.88 17.14
CA PHE A 278 -10.71 12.53 17.55
C PHE A 278 -9.46 11.72 17.87
N SER A 279 -9.21 11.47 19.15
CA SER A 279 -7.95 10.88 19.58
C SER A 279 -7.81 9.41 19.20
N VAL A 280 -6.57 8.91 19.14
CA VAL A 280 -6.28 7.48 19.02
C VAL A 280 -7.01 6.66 20.07
N ASN A 281 -7.11 7.14 21.32
CA ASN A 281 -7.85 6.42 22.36
C ASN A 281 -9.34 6.36 22.05
N ASP A 282 -9.95 7.45 21.56
CA ASP A 282 -11.36 7.43 21.18
C ASP A 282 -11.59 6.51 19.98
N LEU A 283 -10.66 6.51 19.02
CA LEU A 283 -10.66 5.60 17.87
C LEU A 283 -10.59 4.14 18.32
N LEU A 284 -9.67 3.80 19.22
CA LEU A 284 -9.56 2.48 19.83
C LEU A 284 -10.89 2.02 20.44
N HIS A 285 -11.48 2.85 21.30
CA HIS A 285 -12.75 2.51 21.97
C HIS A 285 -13.91 2.37 20.98
N THR A 286 -13.93 3.20 19.93
CA THR A 286 -15.00 3.20 18.92
C THR A 286 -14.91 2.02 17.97
N LEU A 287 -13.70 1.61 17.59
CA LEU A 287 -13.49 0.56 16.59
C LEU A 287 -13.38 -0.84 17.19
N LYS A 288 -13.10 -0.96 18.50
CA LYS A 288 -13.01 -2.27 19.16
C LYS A 288 -14.31 -3.06 19.00
N GLY A 289 -14.21 -4.29 18.50
CA GLY A 289 -15.37 -5.17 18.28
C GLY A 289 -16.31 -4.76 17.15
N SER A 290 -15.92 -3.78 16.32
CA SER A 290 -16.74 -3.29 15.19
C SER A 290 -16.85 -4.26 14.00
N GLY A 291 -16.02 -5.30 13.98
CA GLY A 291 -15.88 -6.21 12.85
C GLY A 291 -15.01 -5.68 11.72
N ILE A 292 -14.34 -4.53 11.90
CA ILE A 292 -13.44 -3.97 10.87
C ILE A 292 -12.27 -4.90 10.65
N ARG A 293 -12.05 -5.23 9.38
CA ARG A 293 -11.00 -6.14 8.92
C ARG A 293 -9.89 -5.42 8.17
N LEU A 294 -10.25 -4.30 7.53
CA LEU A 294 -9.34 -3.39 6.87
C LEU A 294 -9.71 -1.93 7.18
N ALA A 295 -8.75 -1.16 7.69
CA ALA A 295 -8.85 0.29 7.77
C ALA A 295 -7.90 0.94 6.75
N VAL A 296 -8.39 1.89 5.96
CA VAL A 296 -7.61 2.70 5.03
C VAL A 296 -7.68 4.15 5.49
N LEU A 297 -6.55 4.70 5.90
CA LEU A 297 -6.44 6.05 6.43
C LEU A 297 -5.70 6.93 5.43
N ASN A 298 -6.45 7.55 4.54
CA ASN A 298 -5.99 8.64 3.70
C ASN A 298 -6.04 9.97 4.47
N ALA A 299 -5.44 9.97 5.66
CA ALA A 299 -5.22 11.19 6.40
C ALA A 299 -3.87 11.79 5.97
N CYS A 300 -3.73 13.12 5.92
CA CYS A 300 -2.44 13.80 5.78
C CYS A 300 -2.14 14.64 7.04
N ASP A 301 -0.90 14.65 7.51
CA ASP A 301 -0.42 15.63 8.51
C ASP A 301 0.21 16.83 7.79
N VAL A 302 -0.45 17.99 7.85
CA VAL A 302 0.11 19.24 7.32
C VAL A 302 0.92 19.91 8.43
N GLY A 303 2.22 19.60 8.53
CA GLY A 303 3.19 20.51 9.14
C GLY A 303 4.08 20.02 10.29
N LYS A 304 4.24 18.71 10.55
CA LYS A 304 5.18 18.23 11.59
C LYS A 304 6.29 17.33 11.05
N ARG A 305 7.47 17.44 11.67
CA ARG A 305 8.73 16.77 11.29
C ARG A 305 8.71 15.24 11.40
N ASP A 306 7.67 14.67 12.01
CA ASP A 306 7.59 13.25 12.38
C ASP A 306 6.31 12.58 11.85
N ALA A 307 5.87 12.91 10.62
CA ALA A 307 4.69 12.32 9.98
C ALA A 307 4.73 10.78 9.99
N THR A 308 5.91 10.16 9.87
CA THR A 308 6.07 8.71 9.98
C THR A 308 5.70 8.14 11.35
N ASN A 309 5.97 8.88 12.43
CA ASN A 309 5.63 8.47 13.80
C ASN A 309 4.13 8.63 14.11
N PHE A 310 3.43 9.51 13.39
CA PHE A 310 1.97 9.63 13.46
C PHE A 310 1.28 8.37 12.98
N TYR A 311 1.60 7.90 11.76
CA TYR A 311 0.92 6.74 11.18
C TYR A 311 1.37 5.43 11.80
N SER A 312 2.63 5.29 12.24
CA SER A 312 3.00 4.13 13.05
C SER A 312 2.18 4.13 14.34
N GLY A 313 2.06 5.26 15.05
CA GLY A 313 1.24 5.37 16.25
C GLY A 313 -0.25 5.05 16.02
N ILE A 314 -0.86 5.54 14.94
CA ILE A 314 -2.25 5.19 14.60
C ILE A 314 -2.37 3.73 14.14
N ALA A 315 -1.44 3.21 13.33
CA ALA A 315 -1.50 1.83 12.86
C ALA A 315 -1.33 0.83 14.02
N SER A 316 -0.36 1.07 14.92
CA SER A 316 -0.19 0.27 16.14
C SER A 316 -1.47 0.34 16.99
N ALA A 317 -2.08 1.52 17.13
CA ALA A 317 -3.36 1.65 17.81
C ALA A 317 -4.48 0.87 17.11
N LEU A 318 -4.67 1.01 15.81
CA LEU A 318 -5.72 0.28 15.10
C LEU A 318 -5.54 -1.24 15.22
N GLN A 319 -4.31 -1.73 15.23
CA GLN A 319 -4.02 -3.13 15.51
C GLN A 319 -4.25 -3.51 16.98
N ASP A 320 -4.05 -2.57 17.91
CA ASP A 320 -4.47 -2.71 19.30
C ASP A 320 -5.99 -2.76 19.49
N ALA A 321 -6.76 -2.16 18.58
CA ALA A 321 -8.22 -2.32 18.45
C ALA A 321 -8.62 -3.59 17.69
N GLU A 322 -7.67 -4.52 17.49
CA GLU A 322 -7.90 -5.82 16.86
C GLU A 322 -8.26 -5.74 15.37
N ILE A 323 -7.90 -4.64 14.70
CA ILE A 323 -8.02 -4.53 13.24
C ILE A 323 -6.83 -5.25 12.59
N PRO A 324 -7.06 -6.31 11.78
CA PRO A 324 -5.98 -7.12 11.21
C PRO A 324 -5.08 -6.39 10.20
N ALA A 325 -5.66 -5.48 9.40
CA ALA A 325 -4.97 -4.79 8.32
C ALA A 325 -5.25 -3.28 8.33
N VAL A 326 -4.20 -2.48 8.18
CA VAL A 326 -4.28 -1.01 8.15
C VAL A 326 -3.43 -0.49 7.01
N VAL A 327 -4.00 0.39 6.18
CA VAL A 327 -3.25 1.20 5.22
C VAL A 327 -3.16 2.62 5.75
N GLY A 328 -1.95 3.17 5.85
CA GLY A 328 -1.69 4.56 6.22
C GLY A 328 -0.81 5.26 5.19
N MET A 329 -0.72 6.59 5.24
CA MET A 329 0.05 7.39 4.28
C MET A 329 1.32 7.92 4.94
N GLN A 330 2.53 7.46 4.61
CA GLN A 330 3.74 7.92 5.31
C GLN A 330 4.14 9.38 5.02
N PHE A 331 3.60 9.95 3.94
CA PHE A 331 3.83 11.33 3.48
C PHE A 331 2.51 11.96 3.06
N THR A 332 2.50 13.28 2.86
CA THR A 332 1.38 13.93 2.14
C THR A 332 1.33 13.42 0.69
N ILE A 333 0.13 13.04 0.26
CA ILE A 333 -0.19 12.58 -1.09
C ILE A 333 -0.98 13.64 -1.88
N LEU A 334 -0.77 13.74 -3.18
CA LEU A 334 -1.60 14.56 -4.05
C LEU A 334 -3.02 13.99 -4.16
N ASN A 335 -4.02 14.87 -4.28
CA ASN A 335 -5.42 14.45 -4.39
C ASN A 335 -5.65 13.50 -5.60
N SER A 336 -5.06 13.82 -6.75
CA SER A 336 -5.13 12.96 -7.95
C SER A 336 -4.52 11.57 -7.71
N SER A 337 -3.42 11.51 -6.94
CA SER A 337 -2.76 10.26 -6.57
C SER A 337 -3.58 9.46 -5.55
N ALA A 338 -4.22 10.12 -4.58
CA ALA A 338 -5.16 9.49 -3.66
C ALA A 338 -6.36 8.85 -4.38
N ILE A 339 -6.94 9.57 -5.36
CA ILE A 339 -8.03 9.05 -6.19
C ILE A 339 -7.58 7.83 -7.00
N ALA A 340 -6.44 7.94 -7.70
CA ALA A 340 -5.88 6.83 -8.47
C ALA A 340 -5.54 5.62 -7.58
N PHE A 341 -5.02 5.87 -6.37
CA PHE A 341 -4.80 4.84 -5.37
C PHE A 341 -6.11 4.16 -4.98
N GLY A 342 -7.10 4.92 -4.49
CA GLY A 342 -8.36 4.40 -3.98
C GLY A 342 -9.12 3.59 -5.03
N GLU A 343 -9.23 4.13 -6.25
CA GLU A 343 -9.88 3.44 -7.36
C GLU A 343 -9.24 2.08 -7.64
N GLN A 344 -7.93 2.06 -7.88
CA GLN A 344 -7.26 0.81 -8.26
C GLN A 344 -7.15 -0.17 -7.09
N PHE A 345 -6.98 0.34 -5.86
CA PHE A 345 -6.93 -0.46 -4.65
C PHE A 345 -8.25 -1.21 -4.46
N TYR A 346 -9.38 -0.50 -4.41
CA TYR A 346 -10.66 -1.16 -4.16
C TYR A 346 -11.15 -2.00 -5.34
N LYS A 347 -10.85 -1.60 -6.58
CA LYS A 347 -11.11 -2.45 -7.76
C LYS A 347 -10.36 -3.77 -7.66
N SER A 348 -9.06 -3.73 -7.38
CA SER A 348 -8.26 -4.94 -7.23
C SER A 348 -8.67 -5.76 -6.01
N LEU A 349 -9.10 -5.10 -4.93
CA LEU A 349 -9.61 -5.77 -3.74
C LEU A 349 -10.91 -6.52 -4.06
N ALA A 350 -11.84 -5.88 -4.78
CA ALA A 350 -13.08 -6.50 -5.26
C ALA A 350 -12.79 -7.73 -6.14
N GLU A 351 -11.85 -7.59 -7.09
CA GLU A 351 -11.49 -8.65 -8.03
C GLU A 351 -10.85 -9.88 -7.35
N THR A 352 -10.09 -9.70 -6.27
CA THR A 352 -9.16 -10.74 -5.80
C THR A 352 -9.34 -11.12 -4.33
N GLY A 353 -9.97 -10.25 -3.55
CA GLY A 353 -10.03 -10.30 -2.09
C GLY A 353 -8.69 -10.01 -1.40
N SER A 354 -7.57 -9.96 -2.12
CA SER A 354 -6.20 -9.87 -1.58
C SER A 354 -5.77 -8.42 -1.35
N ILE A 355 -5.43 -8.09 -0.09
CA ILE A 355 -4.92 -6.77 0.29
C ILE A 355 -3.52 -6.54 -0.27
N ASP A 356 -2.64 -7.55 -0.23
CA ASP A 356 -1.28 -7.45 -0.81
C ASP A 356 -1.34 -7.12 -2.31
N ARG A 357 -2.22 -7.79 -3.06
CA ARG A 357 -2.38 -7.57 -4.50
C ARG A 357 -3.01 -6.21 -4.79
N ALA A 358 -3.97 -5.79 -3.97
CA ALA A 358 -4.57 -4.46 -4.06
C ALA A 358 -3.53 -3.36 -3.84
N MET A 359 -2.67 -3.50 -2.84
CA MET A 359 -1.57 -2.55 -2.58
C MET A 359 -0.61 -2.46 -3.77
N LEU A 360 -0.12 -3.60 -4.28
CA LEU A 360 0.79 -3.61 -5.41
C LEU A 360 0.21 -2.87 -6.63
N ARG A 361 -1.02 -3.23 -7.01
CA ARG A 361 -1.68 -2.64 -8.19
C ARG A 361 -1.96 -1.15 -7.99
N ALA A 362 -2.36 -0.74 -6.80
CA ALA A 362 -2.59 0.67 -6.49
C ALA A 362 -1.30 1.49 -6.60
N ARG A 363 -0.18 0.99 -6.05
CA ARG A 363 1.13 1.65 -6.20
C ARG A 363 1.56 1.76 -7.67
N GLN A 364 1.37 0.70 -8.45
CA GLN A 364 1.64 0.73 -9.90
C GLN A 364 0.76 1.75 -10.64
N ALA A 365 -0.53 1.83 -10.31
CA ALA A 365 -1.43 2.82 -10.92
C ALA A 365 -1.03 4.26 -10.58
N VAL A 366 -0.70 4.57 -9.32
CA VAL A 366 -0.21 5.90 -8.95
C VAL A 366 1.10 6.24 -9.68
N TYR A 367 2.02 5.29 -9.78
CA TYR A 367 3.27 5.49 -10.53
C TYR A 367 3.01 5.80 -12.01
N LEU A 368 2.11 5.06 -12.66
CA LEU A 368 1.76 5.28 -14.06
C LEU A 368 1.00 6.60 -14.26
N HIS A 369 0.09 6.93 -13.35
CA HIS A 369 -0.66 8.19 -13.35
C HIS A 369 0.28 9.40 -13.31
N ASN A 370 1.32 9.33 -12.47
CA ASN A 370 2.26 10.44 -12.25
C ASN A 370 3.49 10.40 -13.17
N ARG A 371 3.55 9.47 -14.14
CA ARG A 371 4.76 9.25 -14.95
C ARG A 371 5.12 10.45 -15.82
N ALA A 372 4.11 11.16 -16.32
CA ALA A 372 4.26 12.35 -17.16
C ALA A 372 4.07 13.67 -16.39
N ASP A 373 3.88 13.61 -15.07
CA ASP A 373 3.71 14.80 -14.25
C ASP A 373 5.06 15.51 -14.06
N GLU A 374 5.11 16.82 -14.30
CA GLU A 374 6.32 17.64 -14.13
C GLU A 374 6.62 17.96 -12.65
N SER A 375 5.63 17.77 -11.78
CA SER A 375 5.75 17.97 -10.33
C SER A 375 6.61 16.88 -9.71
N LYS A 376 7.76 17.27 -9.16
CA LYS A 376 8.61 16.39 -8.35
C LYS A 376 7.85 15.67 -7.22
N ARG A 377 6.82 16.32 -6.66
CA ARG A 377 6.00 15.74 -5.59
C ARG A 377 5.24 14.50 -6.07
N ALA A 378 4.74 14.50 -7.29
CA ALA A 378 3.96 13.39 -7.84
C ALA A 378 4.78 12.09 -7.95
N HIS A 379 6.07 12.19 -8.24
CA HIS A 379 6.93 11.02 -8.48
C HIS A 379 7.17 10.13 -7.26
N ARG A 380 6.88 10.60 -6.04
CA ARG A 380 7.01 9.79 -4.81
C ARG A 380 5.68 9.20 -4.34
N ASP A 381 4.54 9.67 -4.83
CA ASP A 381 3.23 9.36 -4.24
C ASP A 381 2.85 7.88 -4.30
N TRP A 382 3.40 7.12 -5.24
CA TRP A 382 3.21 5.66 -5.30
C TRP A 382 3.82 4.93 -4.09
N GLY A 383 4.83 5.50 -3.44
CA GLY A 383 5.45 4.93 -2.25
C GLY A 383 4.83 5.44 -0.95
N THR A 384 3.92 6.41 -1.01
CA THR A 384 3.27 7.00 0.16
C THR A 384 2.38 6.02 0.94
N PRO A 385 1.54 5.17 0.30
CA PRO A 385 0.73 4.19 1.02
C PRO A 385 1.56 3.07 1.63
N VAL A 386 1.39 2.83 2.93
CA VAL A 386 2.05 1.81 3.75
C VAL A 386 1.00 0.82 4.25
N LEU A 387 1.26 -0.48 4.05
CA LEU A 387 0.41 -1.55 4.56
C LEU A 387 1.00 -2.12 5.84
N TYR A 388 0.22 -2.06 6.92
CA TYR A 388 0.48 -2.74 8.18
C TYR A 388 -0.42 -3.98 8.25
N LEU A 389 0.18 -5.17 8.32
CA LEU A 389 -0.53 -6.45 8.32
C LEU A 389 0.17 -7.42 9.27
N ARG A 390 -0.56 -7.89 10.29
CA ARG A 390 -0.06 -8.91 11.23
C ARG A 390 -0.55 -10.32 10.90
N ALA A 391 -1.65 -10.43 10.16
CA ALA A 391 -2.23 -11.71 9.79
C ALA A 391 -1.37 -12.48 8.77
N GLU A 392 -1.43 -13.81 8.80
CA GLU A 392 -0.77 -14.67 7.81
C GLU A 392 -1.49 -14.64 6.46
N GLY A 393 -2.83 -14.60 6.49
CA GLY A 393 -3.66 -14.40 5.30
C GLY A 393 -3.80 -12.92 4.95
N ASP A 394 -4.15 -12.65 3.69
CA ASP A 394 -4.41 -11.30 3.16
C ASP A 394 -5.76 -11.15 2.48
N ARG A 395 -6.60 -12.19 2.52
CA ARG A 395 -7.86 -12.24 1.81
C ARG A 395 -9.00 -11.82 2.72
N LEU A 396 -9.63 -10.68 2.42
CA LEU A 396 -10.77 -10.22 3.20
C LEU A 396 -12.01 -11.11 3.02
N PHE A 397 -12.21 -11.69 1.85
CA PHE A 397 -13.40 -12.48 1.54
C PHE A 397 -13.07 -13.50 0.47
N THR A 398 -13.92 -14.52 0.37
CA THR A 398 -13.86 -15.44 -0.76
C THR A 398 -14.44 -14.69 -1.95
N SER A 399 -13.62 -14.37 -2.96
CA SER A 399 -14.18 -13.91 -4.23
C SER A 399 -15.15 -15.00 -4.70
N SER A 400 -16.43 -14.66 -4.85
CA SER A 400 -17.37 -15.59 -5.46
C SER A 400 -16.93 -15.78 -6.91
N PRO A 401 -16.80 -17.00 -7.43
CA PRO A 401 -16.56 -17.22 -8.86
C PRO A 401 -17.71 -16.69 -9.75
N GLU A 402 -18.78 -16.15 -9.17
CA GLU A 402 -19.98 -15.69 -9.87
C GLU A 402 -20.06 -14.17 -10.12
N THR A 403 -19.03 -13.38 -9.80
CA THR A 403 -19.04 -11.96 -10.21
C THR A 403 -18.69 -11.86 -11.70
N SER A 404 -19.76 -11.93 -12.51
CA SER A 404 -19.84 -11.46 -13.89
C SER A 404 -18.62 -11.75 -14.76
N THR A 405 -18.68 -12.87 -15.49
CA THR A 405 -18.26 -12.84 -16.89
C THR A 405 -19.13 -11.84 -17.65
N GLU A 406 -18.97 -10.53 -17.41
CA GLU A 406 -18.90 -9.65 -18.55
C GLU A 406 -17.61 -10.06 -19.23
N THR A 407 -17.76 -10.97 -20.20
CA THR A 407 -16.79 -11.08 -21.27
C THR A 407 -16.44 -9.65 -21.65
N LEU A 408 -15.19 -9.22 -21.35
CA LEU A 408 -14.55 -8.17 -22.13
C LEU A 408 -15.00 -8.44 -23.56
N PRO A 409 -15.62 -7.47 -24.27
CA PRO A 409 -16.17 -7.73 -25.58
C PRO A 409 -15.08 -8.45 -26.32
N ARG A 410 -15.33 -9.72 -26.69
CA ARG A 410 -14.40 -10.46 -27.54
C ARG A 410 -14.14 -9.48 -28.66
N ILE A 411 -12.91 -8.99 -28.77
CA ILE A 411 -12.53 -8.22 -29.94
C ILE A 411 -12.60 -9.24 -31.04
N VAL A 412 -13.77 -9.35 -31.67
CA VAL A 412 -13.92 -10.02 -32.94
C VAL A 412 -13.10 -9.16 -33.87
N TRP A 413 -11.92 -9.68 -34.21
CA TRP A 413 -11.07 -9.11 -35.23
C TRP A 413 -11.80 -9.25 -36.56
N THR A 414 -12.65 -8.28 -36.86
CA THR A 414 -13.21 -8.11 -38.20
C THR A 414 -12.06 -7.79 -39.16
N ASP A 415 -12.20 -8.12 -40.43
CA ASP A 415 -11.15 -7.84 -41.42
C ASP A 415 -10.82 -6.34 -41.48
N GLU A 416 -11.82 -5.48 -41.27
CA GLU A 416 -11.65 -4.04 -41.11
C GLU A 416 -10.71 -3.65 -39.96
N LYS A 417 -10.86 -4.27 -38.77
CA LYS A 417 -9.98 -4.01 -37.61
C LYS A 417 -8.57 -4.57 -37.83
N LYS A 418 -8.44 -5.69 -38.55
CA LYS A 418 -7.13 -6.24 -38.95
C LYS A 418 -6.43 -5.33 -39.95
N ASP A 419 -7.17 -4.71 -40.86
CA ASP A 419 -6.61 -3.78 -41.85
C ASP A 419 -6.15 -2.47 -41.23
N VAL A 420 -6.88 -1.94 -40.24
CA VAL A 420 -6.43 -0.80 -39.42
C VAL A 420 -5.15 -1.15 -38.66
N LEU A 421 -5.08 -2.34 -38.04
CA LEU A 421 -3.88 -2.79 -37.34
C LEU A 421 -2.70 -2.99 -38.29
N ARG A 422 -2.92 -3.54 -39.49
CA ARG A 422 -1.90 -3.67 -40.54
C ARG A 422 -1.41 -2.31 -41.03
N ALA A 423 -2.30 -1.32 -41.17
CA ALA A 423 -1.92 0.04 -41.54
C ALA A 423 -1.06 0.71 -40.45
N LEU A 424 -1.46 0.60 -39.18
CA LEU A 424 -0.69 1.08 -38.03
C LEU A 424 0.68 0.39 -37.90
N LEU A 425 0.74 -0.93 -38.11
CA LEU A 425 2.00 -1.68 -38.12
C LEU A 425 2.90 -1.29 -39.29
N LYS A 426 2.32 -0.93 -40.44
CA LYS A 426 3.06 -0.46 -41.61
C LYS A 426 3.65 0.94 -41.40
N GLU A 427 2.93 1.82 -40.70
CA GLU A 427 3.46 3.12 -40.25
C GLU A 427 4.54 2.99 -39.16
N LEU A 428 4.41 1.99 -38.28
CA LEU A 428 5.41 1.68 -37.24
C LEU A 428 6.67 0.99 -37.80
N ASP A 429 6.55 0.21 -38.88
CA ASP A 429 7.66 -0.44 -39.60
C ASP A 429 8.62 0.58 -40.26
N GLU A 430 8.20 1.83 -40.48
CA GLU A 430 9.11 2.91 -40.92
C GLU A 430 10.06 3.39 -39.81
N PHE A 431 9.84 3.00 -38.55
CA PHE A 431 10.61 3.48 -37.41
C PHE A 431 11.36 2.39 -36.62
N LEU A 432 10.89 1.14 -36.52
CA LEU A 432 11.58 0.06 -35.75
C LEU A 432 11.24 -1.35 -36.27
N ASP A 433 12.24 -2.25 -36.31
CA ASP A 433 12.12 -3.63 -36.85
C ASP A 433 11.43 -4.59 -35.86
N PHE A 434 10.18 -4.97 -36.14
CA PHE A 434 9.37 -5.89 -35.32
C PHE A 434 9.06 -7.22 -36.06
N GLN A 435 10.11 -7.95 -36.44
CA GLN A 435 10.01 -9.27 -37.09
C GLN A 435 9.06 -10.26 -36.37
N HIS A 436 9.03 -10.23 -35.03
CA HIS A 436 8.24 -11.14 -34.20
C HIS A 436 6.71 -10.91 -34.31
N ILE A 437 6.28 -9.69 -34.60
CA ILE A 437 4.85 -9.37 -34.80
C ILE A 437 4.40 -9.82 -36.20
N ARG A 438 5.32 -9.77 -37.17
CA ARG A 438 5.09 -10.20 -38.55
C ARG A 438 4.75 -11.69 -38.65
N ASP A 439 5.40 -12.52 -37.83
CA ASP A 439 5.16 -13.96 -37.76
C ASP A 439 3.80 -14.30 -37.11
N PHE A 440 3.35 -13.48 -36.15
CA PHE A 440 2.05 -13.64 -35.49
C PHE A 440 0.87 -13.44 -36.46
N VAL A 441 0.95 -12.45 -37.36
CA VAL A 441 -0.11 -12.13 -38.33
C VAL A 441 -0.18 -13.15 -39.47
N LYS A 442 0.94 -13.78 -39.84
CA LYS A 442 0.99 -14.79 -40.92
C LYS A 442 0.56 -16.20 -40.50
N GLY A 443 0.58 -16.52 -39.20
CA GLY A 443 0.44 -17.90 -38.70
C GLY A 443 -0.94 -18.34 -38.20
N HIS A 444 -1.99 -17.51 -38.27
CA HIS A 444 -3.32 -17.90 -37.76
C HIS A 444 -4.13 -18.68 -38.81
N ASP A 445 -3.95 -19.99 -38.82
CA ASP A 445 -4.93 -20.96 -39.29
C ASP A 445 -5.90 -21.26 -38.13
N GLU A 446 -7.21 -21.34 -38.40
CA GLU A 446 -8.32 -21.24 -37.43
C GLU A 446 -8.43 -22.40 -36.42
N THR A 447 -7.42 -23.26 -36.28
CA THR A 447 -7.50 -24.50 -35.48
C THR A 447 -6.44 -24.68 -34.39
N GLN A 448 -5.56 -23.70 -34.13
CA GLN A 448 -4.65 -23.76 -32.98
C GLN A 448 -4.75 -22.54 -32.06
N THR A 449 -5.58 -22.67 -31.04
CA THR A 449 -5.61 -21.78 -29.88
C THR A 449 -4.35 -21.98 -29.03
N ARG A 450 -3.31 -21.16 -29.25
CA ARG A 450 -2.23 -20.98 -28.26
C ARG A 450 -2.44 -19.66 -27.54
N TYR A 451 -2.61 -19.78 -26.23
CA TYR A 451 -2.74 -18.67 -25.29
C TYR A 451 -1.38 -18.01 -25.07
N TRP A 452 -1.31 -16.68 -25.16
CA TRP A 452 -0.28 -15.89 -24.51
C TRP A 452 -0.88 -14.62 -23.90
N VAL A 453 -0.45 -14.35 -22.67
CA VAL A 453 -0.81 -13.31 -21.71
C VAL A 453 -0.13 -11.99 -22.06
#